data_AF-A0A9P6L327-F1
#
_entry.id   AF-A0A9P6L327-F1
#
_cell.length_a   1.000
_cell.length_b   1.000
_cell.length_c   1.000
_cell.angle_alpha   90.00
_cell.angle_beta   90.00
_cell.angle_gamma   90.00
#
_symmetry.space_group_name_H-M   'P 1'
#
loop_
_entity.id
_entity.type
_entity.pdbx_description
1 polymer ?
#
loop_
_entity_poly.entity_id
_entity_poly.type
_entity_poly.pdbx_seq_one_letter_code
_entity_poly.pdbx_strand_id
1 'polypeptide(L)'
;MSPPPPRWFTALSKLFGEHKNANVMQLATIAEAVPQVRSCIVRALISPDGNGHFPTILATTDIRTPANDTVQINWWIEDSMDQFRLTGKASLVPEPGNRVFHSGGTLAFESLSTRDFNGEAKRVRVFDSLSGHRRASLCRPTPGSLMKGGYEEAKDWPETIPTTSHCKPK
;
A
#
# COMPACT_ATOMS: atom_id res chain seq x y z
N MET A 1 -6.81 -26.57 15.44
CA MET A 1 -7.60 -25.57 14.69
C MET A 1 -6.73 -24.33 14.54
N SER A 2 -6.67 -23.74 13.35
CA SER A 2 -6.00 -22.44 13.17
C SER A 2 -6.81 -21.38 13.91
N PRO A 3 -6.15 -20.43 14.60
CA PRO A 3 -6.87 -19.37 15.29
C PRO A 3 -7.63 -18.45 14.32
N PRO A 4 -8.83 -17.97 14.71
CA PRO A 4 -9.63 -17.10 13.87
C PRO A 4 -9.03 -15.69 13.77
N PRO A 5 -9.38 -14.92 12.73
CA PRO A 5 -9.05 -13.50 12.65
C PRO A 5 -9.58 -12.69 13.83
N PRO A 6 -8.89 -11.60 14.20
CA PRO A 6 -9.38 -10.73 15.26
C PRO A 6 -10.69 -10.05 14.83
N ARG A 7 -11.57 -9.78 15.80
CA ARG A 7 -12.93 -9.25 15.55
C ARG A 7 -12.92 -7.95 14.72
N TRP A 8 -11.96 -7.07 14.96
CA TRP A 8 -11.81 -5.82 14.20
C TRP A 8 -11.58 -6.08 12.71
N PHE A 9 -10.85 -7.13 12.35
CA PHE A 9 -10.56 -7.46 10.97
C PHE A 9 -11.82 -7.98 10.26
N THR A 10 -12.63 -8.79 10.94
CA THR A 10 -13.92 -9.23 10.42
C THR A 10 -14.86 -8.06 10.17
N ALA A 11 -14.97 -7.13 11.14
CA ALA A 11 -15.81 -5.94 11.01
C ALA A 11 -15.34 -5.04 9.86
N LEU A 12 -14.04 -4.74 9.80
CA LEU A 12 -13.44 -3.94 8.74
C LEU A 12 -13.58 -4.59 7.36
N SER A 13 -13.40 -5.92 7.26
CA SER A 13 -13.54 -6.65 6.00
C SER A 13 -14.96 -6.63 5.47
N LYS A 14 -15.95 -6.70 6.36
CA LYS A 14 -17.36 -6.55 6.00
C LYS A 14 -17.62 -5.18 5.39
N LEU A 15 -17.26 -4.11 6.11
CA LEU A 15 -17.48 -2.73 5.67
C LEU A 15 -16.72 -2.41 4.37
N PHE A 16 -15.49 -2.89 4.23
CA PHE A 16 -14.69 -2.72 3.02
C PHE A 16 -15.32 -3.40 1.79
N GLY A 17 -16.03 -4.52 1.98
CA GLY A 17 -16.78 -5.20 0.92
C GLY A 17 -18.11 -4.52 0.57
N GLU A 18 -18.76 -3.89 1.56
CA GLU A 18 -20.06 -3.22 1.40
C GLU A 18 -19.92 -1.82 0.78
N HIS A 19 -18.83 -1.10 1.09
CA HIS A 19 -18.65 0.31 0.74
C HIS A 19 -17.52 0.54 -0.27
N LYS A 20 -17.87 0.78 -1.54
CA LYS A 20 -16.91 0.94 -2.65
C LYS A 20 -15.92 2.11 -2.45
N ASN A 21 -16.33 3.13 -1.70
CA ASN A 21 -15.53 4.33 -1.44
C ASN A 21 -14.71 4.22 -0.15
N ALA A 22 -14.85 3.13 0.61
CA ALA A 22 -14.11 2.94 1.85
C ALA A 22 -12.63 2.60 1.62
N ASN A 23 -12.05 2.79 0.42
CA ASN A 23 -10.69 2.36 0.11
C ASN A 23 -9.58 3.38 0.39
N VAL A 24 -9.91 4.51 1.02
CA VAL A 24 -8.94 5.53 1.43
C VAL A 24 -8.78 5.50 2.93
N MET A 25 -7.55 5.35 3.40
CA MET A 25 -7.19 5.48 4.82
C MET A 25 -6.16 6.58 5.01
N GLN A 26 -6.09 7.16 6.20
CA GLN A 26 -4.99 8.04 6.60
C GLN A 26 -3.89 7.21 7.28
N LEU A 27 -2.69 7.23 6.71
CA LEU A 27 -1.50 6.60 7.25
C LEU A 27 -0.62 7.65 7.93
N ALA A 28 -0.43 7.49 9.23
CA ALA A 28 0.48 8.27 10.05
C ALA A 28 1.81 7.52 10.28
N THR A 29 2.91 8.22 10.09
CA THR A 29 4.29 7.76 10.31
C THR A 29 5.05 8.82 11.11
N ILE A 30 6.19 8.48 11.70
CA ILE A 30 7.08 9.46 12.36
C ILE A 30 8.34 9.62 11.50
N ALA A 31 8.72 10.85 11.17
CA ALA A 31 9.98 11.18 10.52
C ALA A 31 10.67 12.28 11.33
N GLU A 32 11.91 12.04 11.79
CA GLU A 32 12.67 13.02 12.59
C GLU A 32 11.89 13.55 13.82
N ALA A 33 11.19 12.64 14.52
CA ALA A 33 10.28 12.95 15.64
C ALA A 33 9.05 13.82 15.29
N VAL A 34 8.82 14.12 14.00
CA VAL A 34 7.64 14.85 13.51
C VAL A 34 6.63 13.86 12.91
N PRO A 35 5.36 13.88 13.33
CA PRO A 35 4.33 13.05 12.70
C PRO A 35 4.05 13.53 11.28
N GLN A 36 3.99 12.59 10.35
CA GLN A 36 3.66 12.79 8.95
C GLN A 36 2.42 11.98 8.62
N VAL A 37 1.44 12.60 7.96
CA VAL A 37 0.17 11.95 7.63
C VAL A 37 -0.09 12.06 6.13
N ARG A 38 -0.55 10.97 5.52
CA ARG A 38 -0.99 10.96 4.12
C ARG A 38 -2.20 10.07 3.91
N SER A 39 -2.93 10.33 2.84
CA SER A 39 -3.97 9.40 2.36
C SER A 39 -3.32 8.27 1.56
N CYS A 40 -3.68 7.03 1.87
CA CYS A 40 -3.23 5.83 1.17
C CYS A 40 -4.43 5.05 0.65
N ILE A 41 -4.31 4.53 -0.57
CA ILE A 41 -5.33 3.65 -1.14
C ILE A 41 -5.09 2.21 -0.66
N VAL A 42 -6.06 1.67 0.05
CA VAL A 42 -6.10 0.27 0.45
C VAL A 42 -6.52 -0.58 -0.75
N ARG A 43 -5.75 -1.63 -1.01
CA ARG A 43 -5.93 -2.54 -2.15
C ARG A 43 -6.52 -3.88 -1.75
N ALA A 44 -6.20 -4.35 -0.55
CA ALA A 44 -6.72 -5.61 -0.04
C ALA A 44 -6.60 -5.69 1.48
N LEU A 45 -7.49 -6.48 2.07
CA LEU A 45 -7.40 -6.99 3.42
C LEU A 45 -7.05 -8.48 3.30
N ILE A 46 -5.96 -8.90 3.93
CA ILE A 46 -5.41 -10.25 3.79
C ILE A 46 -5.40 -10.92 5.15
N SER A 47 -6.05 -12.08 5.26
CA SER A 47 -5.91 -12.97 6.40
C SER A 47 -5.06 -14.15 5.97
N PRO A 48 -3.86 -14.38 6.57
CA PRO A 48 -3.05 -15.54 6.26
C PRO A 48 -3.77 -16.85 6.62
N ASP A 49 -3.74 -17.84 5.73
CA ASP A 49 -4.23 -19.18 6.01
C ASP A 49 -3.41 -19.80 7.15
N GLY A 50 -4.08 -20.42 8.11
CA GLY A 50 -3.38 -21.03 9.24
C GLY A 50 -2.91 -20.03 10.31
N ASN A 51 -2.92 -18.72 10.04
CA ASN A 51 -2.44 -17.70 10.97
C ASN A 51 -3.31 -16.44 10.99
N GLY A 52 -4.61 -16.61 11.23
CA GLY A 52 -5.59 -15.51 11.22
C GLY A 52 -5.31 -14.40 12.24
N HIS A 53 -4.48 -14.65 13.28
CA HIS A 53 -4.10 -13.64 14.26
C HIS A 53 -3.23 -12.50 13.71
N PHE A 54 -2.64 -12.66 12.52
CA PHE A 54 -1.83 -11.62 11.88
C PHE A 54 -2.44 -11.13 10.56
N PRO A 55 -3.64 -10.51 10.58
CA PRO A 55 -4.18 -9.90 9.39
C PRO A 55 -3.28 -8.78 8.88
N THR A 56 -3.24 -8.60 7.56
CA THR A 56 -2.43 -7.60 6.87
C THR A 56 -3.30 -6.69 6.02
N ILE A 57 -3.02 -5.39 6.06
CA ILE A 57 -3.63 -4.38 5.19
C ILE A 57 -2.63 -4.09 4.07
N LEU A 58 -3.04 -4.31 2.82
CA LEU A 58 -2.22 -4.01 1.65
C LEU A 58 -2.59 -2.64 1.10
N ALA A 59 -1.60 -1.75 0.99
CA ALA A 59 -1.73 -0.45 0.34
C ALA A 59 -0.62 -0.24 -0.70
N THR A 60 -0.82 0.70 -1.61
CA THR A 60 0.19 1.09 -2.62
C THR A 60 0.74 2.47 -2.33
N THR A 61 2.06 2.63 -2.44
CA THR A 61 2.74 3.92 -2.37
C THR A 61 3.90 3.97 -3.36
N ASP A 62 4.38 5.17 -3.66
CA ASP A 62 5.65 5.38 -4.36
C ASP A 62 6.81 5.16 -3.39
N ILE A 63 7.79 4.36 -3.78
CA ILE A 63 8.94 4.00 -2.95
C ILE A 63 9.83 5.20 -2.60
N ARG A 64 9.76 6.27 -3.40
CA ARG A 64 10.50 7.53 -3.17
C ARG A 64 9.90 8.34 -2.03
N THR A 65 8.70 7.97 -1.56
CA THR A 65 8.09 8.64 -0.41
C THR A 65 8.66 8.07 0.90
N PRO A 66 8.92 8.93 1.92
CA PRO A 66 9.49 8.46 3.18
C PRO A 66 8.64 7.35 3.81
N ALA A 67 9.30 6.33 4.35
CA ALA A 67 8.66 5.20 5.03
C ALA A 67 9.27 5.02 6.42
N ASN A 68 8.42 4.62 7.37
CA ASN A 68 8.82 4.23 8.73
C ASN A 68 8.20 2.86 9.05
N ASP A 69 8.85 2.10 9.91
CA ASP A 69 8.39 0.78 10.32
C ASP A 69 7.11 0.85 11.16
N THR A 70 6.99 1.86 12.02
CA THR A 70 5.91 1.98 13.00
C THR A 70 4.91 2.99 12.49
N VAL A 71 3.67 2.52 12.32
CA VAL A 71 2.62 3.29 11.69
C VAL A 71 1.33 3.25 12.50
N GLN A 72 0.54 4.30 12.35
CA GLN A 72 -0.85 4.31 12.80
C GLN A 72 -1.75 4.60 11.60
N ILE A 73 -2.83 3.84 11.48
CA ILE A 73 -3.89 4.06 10.52
C ILE A 73 -5.07 4.71 11.25
N ASN A 74 -5.62 5.76 10.67
CA ASN A 74 -6.97 6.22 10.94
C ASN A 74 -7.81 5.99 9.68
N TRP A 75 -8.97 5.36 9.83
CA TRP A 75 -9.81 4.99 8.70
C TRP A 75 -11.26 5.29 9.03
N TRP A 76 -11.73 6.42 8.49
CA TRP A 76 -13.12 6.84 8.54
C TRP A 76 -13.89 6.26 7.34
N ILE A 77 -15.00 5.58 7.61
CA ILE A 77 -15.89 5.01 6.59
C ILE A 77 -17.19 5.81 6.62
N GLU A 78 -17.33 6.75 5.67
CA GLU A 78 -18.43 7.72 5.65
C GLU A 78 -19.81 7.06 5.61
N ASP A 79 -20.01 6.07 4.74
CA ASP A 79 -21.31 5.41 4.54
C ASP A 79 -21.86 4.75 5.82
N SER A 80 -20.98 4.23 6.70
CA SER A 80 -21.37 3.54 7.93
C SER A 80 -21.13 4.37 9.19
N MET A 81 -20.45 5.51 9.07
CA MET A 81 -20.00 6.37 10.17
C MET A 81 -19.08 5.65 11.17
N ASP A 82 -18.38 4.58 10.73
CA ASP A 82 -17.42 3.85 11.55
C ASP A 82 -16.02 4.46 11.44
N GLN A 83 -15.26 4.40 12.55
CA GLN A 83 -13.85 4.76 12.57
C GLN A 83 -12.99 3.63 13.12
N PHE A 84 -11.97 3.24 12.35
CA PHE A 84 -10.93 2.29 12.79
C PHE A 84 -9.62 3.03 13.03
N ARG A 85 -9.05 2.82 14.22
CA ARG A 85 -7.71 3.29 14.58
C ARG A 85 -6.82 2.10 14.89
N LEU A 86 -5.86 1.83 14.01
CA LEU A 86 -5.01 0.64 14.08
C LEU A 86 -3.55 1.08 14.20
N THR A 87 -2.79 0.44 15.08
CA THR A 87 -1.34 0.66 15.19
C THR A 87 -0.63 -0.63 14.83
N GLY A 88 0.45 -0.55 14.07
CA GLY A 88 1.15 -1.74 13.61
C GLY A 88 2.50 -1.46 12.99
N LYS A 89 3.07 -2.51 12.40
CA LYS A 89 4.31 -2.44 11.63
C LYS A 89 4.00 -2.46 10.13
N ALA A 90 4.68 -1.61 9.37
CA ALA A 90 4.56 -1.56 7.92
C ALA A 90 5.77 -2.19 7.24
N SER A 91 5.50 -2.84 6.10
CA SER A 91 6.54 -3.36 5.22
C SER A 91 6.34 -2.96 3.78
N LEU A 92 7.46 -2.68 3.12
CA LEU A 92 7.50 -2.38 1.69
C LEU A 92 7.93 -3.63 0.91
N VAL A 93 7.27 -3.84 -0.22
CA VAL A 93 7.64 -4.83 -1.22
C VAL A 93 8.05 -4.06 -2.48
N PRO A 94 9.33 -3.72 -2.63
CA PRO A 94 9.82 -2.97 -3.79
C PRO A 94 10.11 -3.91 -4.97
N GLU A 95 10.51 -3.35 -6.10
CA GLU A 95 11.10 -4.13 -7.20
C GLU A 95 12.35 -4.90 -6.70
N PRO A 96 12.58 -6.14 -7.18
CA PRO A 96 13.80 -6.89 -6.87
C PRO A 96 15.05 -6.08 -7.20
N GLY A 97 15.99 -5.99 -6.25
CA GLY A 97 17.25 -5.24 -6.42
C GLY A 97 17.18 -3.77 -6.00
N ASN A 98 15.99 -3.25 -5.65
CA ASN A 98 15.88 -1.92 -5.06
C ASN A 98 16.39 -1.92 -3.61
N ARG A 99 17.26 -0.97 -3.25
CA ARG A 99 17.87 -0.86 -1.92
C ARG A 99 17.00 -0.16 -0.87
N VAL A 100 15.82 0.35 -1.26
CA VAL A 100 14.94 1.09 -0.37
C VAL A 100 14.11 0.10 0.46
N PHE A 101 14.51 -0.02 1.73
CA PHE A 101 13.78 -0.56 2.87
C PHE A 101 13.08 -1.92 2.65
N HIS A 102 13.78 -2.99 3.01
CA HIS A 102 13.17 -4.29 3.30
C HIS A 102 12.82 -4.33 4.79
N SER A 103 11.55 -4.30 5.15
CA SER A 103 11.13 -4.91 6.42
C SER A 103 10.54 -6.29 6.14
N GLY A 104 11.43 -7.20 5.72
CA GLY A 104 11.28 -8.58 6.16
C GLY A 104 11.49 -8.63 7.68
N GLY A 105 10.78 -9.52 8.37
CA GLY A 105 10.95 -9.71 9.83
C GLY A 105 9.80 -9.24 10.71
N THR A 106 8.61 -8.94 10.16
CA THR A 106 7.40 -8.89 11.00
C THR A 106 6.75 -10.27 11.00
N LEU A 107 6.23 -10.71 12.15
CA LEU A 107 5.49 -11.97 12.26
C LEU A 107 4.32 -12.04 11.27
N ALA A 108 3.70 -10.90 10.94
CA ALA A 108 2.66 -10.82 9.93
C ALA A 108 3.19 -11.11 8.52
N PHE A 109 4.30 -10.48 8.12
CA PHE A 109 4.91 -10.74 6.81
C PHE A 109 5.43 -12.18 6.70
N GLU A 110 6.04 -12.70 7.77
CA GLU A 110 6.47 -14.10 7.86
C GLU A 110 5.27 -15.06 7.78
N SER A 111 4.15 -14.72 8.43
CA SER A 111 2.94 -15.54 8.37
C SER A 111 2.36 -15.65 6.95
N LEU A 112 2.49 -14.59 6.14
CA LEU A 112 2.14 -14.63 4.72
C LEU A 112 3.06 -15.58 3.95
N SER A 113 4.35 -15.61 4.30
CA SER A 113 5.35 -16.43 3.58
C SER A 113 5.21 -17.95 3.78
N THR A 114 4.44 -18.41 4.78
CA THR A 114 4.35 -19.84 5.14
C THR A 114 3.73 -20.75 4.07
N ARG A 115 3.08 -20.21 3.03
CA ARG A 115 2.49 -20.97 1.90
C ARG A 115 2.50 -20.20 0.57
N ASP A 116 3.68 -19.87 0.05
CA ASP A 116 3.84 -19.32 -1.32
C ASP A 116 3.31 -17.90 -1.55
N PHE A 117 3.21 -17.04 -0.52
CA PHE A 117 2.97 -15.62 -0.76
C PHE A 117 4.18 -14.98 -1.46
N ASN A 118 4.12 -14.95 -2.79
CA ASN A 118 5.09 -14.24 -3.60
C ASN A 118 4.75 -12.75 -3.62
N GLY A 119 5.39 -11.99 -2.71
CA GLY A 119 5.22 -10.54 -2.60
C GLY A 119 5.51 -9.81 -3.91
N GLU A 120 6.51 -10.25 -4.67
CA GLU A 120 6.85 -9.67 -5.97
C GLU A 120 5.75 -9.91 -7.01
N ALA A 121 5.27 -11.16 -7.14
CA ALA A 121 4.15 -11.48 -8.02
C ALA A 121 2.90 -10.68 -7.63
N LYS A 122 2.65 -10.49 -6.32
CA LYS A 122 1.56 -9.64 -5.83
C LYS A 122 1.78 -8.18 -6.20
N ARG A 123 3.00 -7.65 -6.06
CA ARG A 123 3.37 -6.27 -6.45
C ARG A 123 3.10 -6.02 -7.93
N VAL A 124 3.59 -6.91 -8.79
CA VAL A 124 3.36 -6.85 -10.25
C VAL A 124 1.87 -6.90 -10.58
N ARG A 125 1.14 -7.88 -10.02
CA ARG A 125 -0.31 -8.01 -10.23
C ARG A 125 -1.09 -6.77 -9.81
N VAL A 126 -0.71 -6.17 -8.67
CA VAL A 126 -1.33 -4.92 -8.19
C VAL A 126 -1.03 -3.77 -9.16
N PHE A 127 0.22 -3.61 -9.60
CA PHE A 127 0.60 -2.60 -10.58
C PHE A 127 -0.18 -2.74 -11.90
N ASP A 128 -0.31 -3.97 -12.41
CA ASP A 128 -1.03 -4.24 -13.65
C ASP A 128 -2.54 -4.02 -13.53
N SER A 129 -3.11 -4.18 -12.33
CA SER A 129 -4.52 -3.88 -12.05
C SER A 129 -4.85 -2.38 -12.00
N LEU A 130 -3.86 -1.50 -11.92
CA LEU A 130 -4.08 -0.06 -11.92
C LEU A 130 -4.55 0.43 -13.30
N SER A 131 -5.15 1.62 -13.36
CA SER A 131 -5.36 2.27 -14.66
C SER A 131 -4.01 2.76 -15.23
N GLY A 132 -3.92 2.91 -16.56
CA GLY A 132 -2.71 3.43 -17.21
C GLY A 132 -2.27 4.77 -16.65
N HIS A 133 -3.23 5.65 -16.33
CA HIS A 133 -2.97 6.94 -15.69
C HIS A 133 -2.39 6.82 -14.27
N ARG A 134 -2.91 5.87 -13.48
CA ARG A 134 -2.39 5.62 -12.13
C ARG A 134 -0.98 5.05 -12.18
N ARG A 135 -0.67 4.16 -13.14
CA ARG A 135 0.72 3.71 -13.35
C ARG A 135 1.63 4.87 -13.75
N ALA A 136 1.18 5.73 -14.66
CA ALA A 136 1.94 6.87 -15.12
C ALA A 136 2.29 7.87 -14.00
N SER A 137 1.44 7.98 -12.97
CA SER A 137 1.75 8.81 -11.80
C SER A 137 3.05 8.44 -11.08
N LEU A 138 3.49 7.17 -11.19
CA LEU A 138 4.73 6.68 -10.59
C LEU A 138 5.98 7.04 -11.41
N CYS A 139 5.81 7.52 -12.65
CA CYS A 139 6.90 7.96 -13.53
C CYS A 139 7.14 9.48 -13.46
N ARG A 140 6.33 10.21 -12.70
CA ARG A 140 6.52 11.65 -12.47
C ARG A 140 7.82 11.91 -11.70
N PRO A 141 8.35 13.16 -11.72
CA PRO A 141 9.48 13.53 -10.88
C PRO A 141 9.28 13.16 -9.40
N THR A 142 10.38 13.05 -8.66
CA THR A 142 10.34 12.68 -7.24
C THR A 142 9.33 13.56 -6.49
N PRO A 143 8.37 12.97 -5.75
CA PRO A 143 7.38 13.76 -5.03
C PRO A 143 8.05 14.83 -4.15
N GLY A 144 7.59 16.08 -4.27
CA GLY A 144 8.16 17.23 -3.56
C GLY A 144 9.36 17.91 -4.25
N SER A 145 9.86 17.39 -5.38
CA SER A 145 10.91 18.07 -6.15
C SER A 145 10.40 19.35 -6.82
N LEU A 146 11.28 20.35 -6.94
CA LEU A 146 10.99 21.58 -7.69
C LEU A 146 10.70 21.28 -9.17
N MET A 147 9.56 21.75 -9.66
CA MET A 147 9.21 21.71 -11.09
C MET A 147 9.83 22.92 -11.80
N LYS A 148 10.98 22.75 -12.46
CA LYS A 148 11.74 23.87 -13.03
C LYS A 148 11.01 24.57 -14.17
N GLY A 149 10.33 23.81 -15.04
CA GLY A 149 9.53 24.35 -16.14
C GLY A 149 8.05 24.55 -15.80
N GLY A 150 7.67 24.42 -14.52
CA GLY A 150 6.28 24.57 -14.08
C GLY A 150 5.31 23.61 -14.78
N TYR A 151 4.09 24.07 -15.02
CA TYR A 151 3.04 23.26 -15.67
C TYR A 151 3.35 22.88 -17.12
N GLU A 152 4.21 23.63 -17.81
CA GLU A 152 4.57 23.32 -19.20
C GLU A 152 5.41 22.04 -19.28
N GLU A 153 6.38 21.87 -18.38
CA GLU A 153 7.17 20.64 -18.26
C GLU A 153 6.29 19.41 -17.96
N ALA A 154 5.18 19.60 -17.23
CA ALA A 154 4.28 18.50 -16.89
C ALA A 154 3.48 17.95 -18.07
N LYS A 155 3.35 18.72 -19.16
CA LYS A 155 2.67 18.27 -20.38
C LYS A 155 3.46 17.19 -21.12
N ASP A 156 4.78 17.15 -20.93
CA ASP A 156 5.66 16.15 -21.54
C ASP A 156 5.72 14.84 -20.73
N TRP A 157 5.08 14.80 -19.56
CA TRP A 157 5.09 13.60 -18.72
C TRP A 157 4.19 12.51 -19.31
N PRO A 158 4.53 11.22 -19.10
CA PRO A 158 3.65 10.13 -19.51
C PRO A 158 2.27 10.29 -18.88
N GLU A 159 1.23 10.29 -19.72
CA GLU A 159 -0.16 10.28 -19.25
C GLU A 159 -0.66 8.87 -18.95
N THR A 160 -0.12 7.88 -19.66
CA THR A 160 -0.46 6.46 -19.49
C THR A 160 0.79 5.60 -19.60
N ILE A 161 0.82 4.52 -18.82
CA ILE A 161 1.88 3.49 -18.88
C ILE A 161 1.21 2.12 -19.09
N PRO A 162 1.74 1.26 -19.96
CA PRO A 162 1.23 -0.09 -20.15
C PRO A 162 1.42 -0.98 -18.91
N THR A 163 0.83 -2.17 -18.91
CA THR A 163 1.13 -3.23 -17.93
C THR A 163 2.55 -3.75 -18.13
N THR A 164 3.10 -4.43 -17.13
CA THR A 164 4.45 -4.99 -17.17
C THR A 164 4.66 -5.93 -18.35
N SER A 165 3.65 -6.72 -18.74
CA SER A 165 3.65 -7.60 -19.92
C SER A 165 3.87 -6.89 -21.26
N HIS A 166 3.65 -5.59 -21.32
CA HIS A 166 3.79 -4.77 -22.53
C HIS A 166 4.87 -3.69 -22.39
N CYS A 167 5.62 -3.68 -21.29
CA CYS A 167 6.82 -2.87 -21.15
C CYS A 167 8.00 -3.54 -21.86
N LYS A 168 8.73 -2.80 -22.70
CA LYS A 168 10.02 -3.29 -23.21
C LYS A 168 11.02 -3.35 -22.06
N PRO A 169 11.81 -4.43 -21.93
CA PRO A 169 12.92 -4.43 -20.98
C PRO A 169 13.87 -3.27 -21.31
N LYS A 170 14.31 -2.57 -20.26
CA LYS A 170 15.35 -1.55 -20.36
C LYS A 170 16.72 -2.20 -20.37
#